data_AF-A0A8J3KH84-F1
#
_entry.id   AF-A0A8J3KH84-F1
#
_cell.length_a   1.000
_cell.length_b   1.000
_cell.length_c   1.000
_cell.angle_alpha   90.00
_cell.angle_beta   90.00
_cell.angle_gamma   90.00
#
_symmetry.space_group_name_H-M   'P 1'
#
loop_
_entity.id
_entity.type
_entity.pdbx_description
1 polymer ?
#
loop_
_entity_poly.entity_id
_entity_poly.type
_entity_poly.pdbx_seq_one_letter_code
_entity_poly.pdbx_strand_id
1 'polypeptide(L)'
;MVTVLVPGALRTEVGGASKLEVQADGTLRAVLDEVDQRWPRLGRRIRDERGELRRYVNVYVDGEDCRVLSGQETPVAGGGEVQVLPSVAGGSVEQEAPVFDGDRVLADNFAPWVRELGLSVQESGPDWATLRLPWSDRLAREGGAMSGQALMAAADTATVIAVSAARGGFVPMTTVQLSTTFQRPVLGSDVLVTARLTKLGRTMAFADITMTAKGALVAHATTVYALL
;
A
#
# COMPACT_ATOMS: atom_id res chain seq x y z
N MET A 1 -0.90 -12.94 24.72
CA MET A 1 -1.59 -13.79 23.73
C MET A 1 -1.53 -13.06 22.41
N VAL A 2 -0.99 -13.69 21.38
CA VAL A 2 -0.71 -13.12 20.07
C VAL A 2 -1.42 -13.96 19.03
N THR A 3 -2.05 -13.30 18.06
CA THR A 3 -2.72 -13.96 16.95
C THR A 3 -1.74 -14.12 15.79
N VAL A 4 -1.48 -15.35 15.35
CA VAL A 4 -0.68 -15.64 14.14
C VAL A 4 -1.61 -15.98 12.99
N LEU A 5 -1.59 -15.17 11.93
CA LEU A 5 -2.34 -15.41 10.70
C LEU A 5 -1.63 -16.41 9.79
N VAL A 6 -2.33 -17.48 9.42
CA VAL A 6 -1.79 -18.56 8.60
C VAL A 6 -2.32 -18.44 7.17
N PRO A 7 -1.43 -18.22 6.18
CA PRO A 7 -1.80 -18.08 4.78
C PRO A 7 -2.31 -19.41 4.24
N GLY A 8 -3.19 -19.36 3.24
CA GLY A 8 -3.85 -20.54 2.66
C GLY A 8 -2.89 -21.70 2.34
N ALA A 9 -1.74 -21.38 1.73
CA ALA A 9 -0.70 -22.34 1.35
C ALA A 9 -0.02 -23.07 2.52
N LEU A 10 -0.18 -22.61 3.77
CA LEU A 10 0.43 -23.21 4.96
C LEU A 10 -0.60 -23.81 5.92
N ARG A 11 -1.91 -23.70 5.62
CA ARG A 11 -2.97 -24.20 6.51
C ARG A 11 -2.93 -25.70 6.70
N THR A 12 -2.46 -26.47 5.72
CA THR A 12 -2.28 -27.92 5.83
C THR A 12 -1.34 -28.31 6.97
N GLU A 13 -0.39 -27.44 7.32
CA GLU A 13 0.56 -27.68 8.41
C GLU A 13 -0.03 -27.47 9.80
N VAL A 14 -1.23 -26.87 9.88
CA VAL A 14 -1.91 -26.51 11.12
C VAL A 14 -3.37 -26.97 11.16
N GLY A 15 -3.69 -28.05 10.43
CA GLY A 15 -5.02 -28.66 10.47
C GLY A 15 -6.13 -27.77 9.88
N GLY A 16 -5.80 -26.89 8.94
CA GLY A 16 -6.76 -26.02 8.26
C GLY A 16 -7.01 -24.67 8.93
N ALA A 17 -6.44 -24.42 10.11
CA ALA A 17 -6.66 -23.18 10.85
C ALA A 17 -6.12 -21.95 10.09
N SER A 18 -6.92 -20.88 10.02
CA SER A 18 -6.53 -19.60 9.44
C SER A 18 -5.88 -18.65 10.44
N LYS A 19 -6.10 -18.90 11.75
CA LYS A 19 -5.54 -18.14 12.86
C LYS A 19 -5.07 -19.11 13.95
N LEU A 20 -3.92 -18.83 14.54
CA LEU A 20 -3.38 -19.55 15.67
C LEU A 20 -3.24 -18.59 16.84
N GLU A 21 -3.65 -19.05 18.02
CA GLU A 21 -3.45 -18.31 19.24
C GLU A 21 -2.20 -18.82 19.95
N VAL A 22 -1.25 -17.91 20.15
CA VAL A 22 0.10 -18.18 20.62
C VAL A 22 0.32 -17.46 21.94
N GLN A 23 0.79 -18.19 22.95
CA GLN A 23 1.18 -17.62 24.23
C GLN A 23 2.66 -17.26 24.18
N ALA A 24 2.95 -16.07 23.66
CA ALA A 24 4.28 -15.50 23.68
C ALA A 24 4.18 -14.03 24.05
N ASP A 25 5.11 -13.59 24.89
CA ASP A 25 5.30 -12.20 25.25
C ASP A 25 6.72 -11.79 24.82
N GLY A 26 6.91 -10.53 24.43
CA GLY A 26 8.21 -10.01 24.06
C GLY A 26 8.35 -9.85 22.55
N THR A 27 9.01 -10.78 21.86
CA THR A 27 9.46 -10.59 20.47
C THR A 27 8.83 -11.55 19.48
N LEU A 28 8.93 -11.20 18.20
CA LEU A 28 8.56 -12.07 17.08
C LEU A 28 9.28 -13.43 17.17
N ARG A 29 10.55 -13.46 17.60
CA ARG A 29 11.29 -14.69 17.84
C ARG A 29 10.56 -15.60 18.83
N ALA A 30 10.12 -15.06 19.96
CA ALA A 30 9.38 -15.84 20.97
C ALA A 30 8.05 -16.37 20.42
N VAL A 31 7.33 -15.58 19.62
CA VAL A 31 6.12 -16.03 18.92
C VAL A 31 6.44 -17.18 17.97
N LEU A 32 7.50 -17.06 17.16
CA LEU A 32 7.90 -18.09 16.20
C LEU A 32 8.46 -19.36 16.87
N ASP A 33 9.06 -19.24 18.06
CA ASP A 33 9.51 -20.37 18.88
C ASP A 33 8.33 -21.18 19.40
N GLU A 34 7.30 -20.52 19.93
CA GLU A 34 6.06 -21.19 20.36
C GLU A 34 5.33 -21.84 19.16
N VAL A 35 5.35 -21.17 17.99
CA VAL A 35 4.81 -21.76 16.74
C VAL A 35 5.59 -23.01 16.34
N ASP A 36 6.92 -23.00 16.42
CA ASP A 36 7.74 -24.16 16.06
C ASP A 36 7.55 -25.32 17.05
N GLN A 37 7.33 -25.02 18.34
CA GLN A 37 7.04 -26.02 19.36
C GLN A 37 5.68 -26.70 19.16
N ARG A 38 4.62 -25.92 18.86
CA ARG A 38 3.25 -26.44 18.70
C ARG A 38 2.94 -26.96 17.30
N TRP A 39 3.55 -26.36 16.27
CA TRP A 39 3.40 -26.71 14.86
C TRP A 39 4.75 -26.79 14.14
N PRO A 40 5.57 -27.83 14.43
CA PRO A 40 6.93 -27.94 13.87
C PRO A 40 6.99 -27.94 12.34
N ARG A 41 5.94 -28.43 11.67
CA ARG A 41 5.87 -28.41 10.21
C ARG A 41 5.69 -26.98 9.67
N LEU A 42 4.88 -26.15 10.33
CA LEU A 42 4.74 -24.73 10.00
C LEU A 42 6.05 -23.98 10.30
N GLY A 43 6.64 -24.20 11.47
CA GLY A 43 7.92 -23.58 11.85
C GLY A 43 9.02 -23.80 10.82
N ARG A 44 9.18 -25.04 10.32
CA ARG A 44 10.12 -25.39 9.24
C ARG A 44 9.85 -24.68 7.91
N ARG A 45 8.61 -24.28 7.63
CA ARG A 45 8.24 -23.51 6.42
C ARG A 45 8.62 -22.04 6.56
N ILE A 46 8.66 -21.51 7.79
CA ILE A 46 8.92 -20.10 8.09
C ILE A 46 10.42 -19.85 8.31
N ARG A 47 11.08 -20.72 9.09
CA ARG A 47 12.48 -20.58 9.50
C ARG A 47 13.36 -21.70 8.96
N ASP A 48 14.65 -21.41 8.83
CA ASP A 48 15.68 -22.40 8.54
C ASP A 48 16.14 -23.15 9.80
N GLU A 49 17.11 -24.05 9.65
CA GLU A 49 17.63 -24.88 10.73
C GLU A 49 18.40 -24.07 11.81
N ARG A 50 18.77 -22.83 11.51
CA ARG A 50 19.42 -21.92 12.45
C ARG A 50 18.41 -21.09 13.25
N GLY A 51 17.11 -21.30 13.01
CA GLY A 51 16.04 -20.48 13.59
C GLY A 51 15.96 -19.09 12.95
N GLU A 52 16.49 -18.92 11.75
CA GLU A 52 16.43 -17.66 11.01
C GLU A 52 15.31 -17.65 9.98
N LEU A 53 14.66 -16.50 9.78
CA LEU A 53 13.60 -16.36 8.77
C LEU A 53 14.15 -16.73 7.39
N ARG A 54 13.44 -17.62 6.69
CA ARG A 54 13.82 -17.98 5.32
C ARG A 54 13.74 -16.74 4.43
N ARG A 55 14.72 -16.59 3.53
CA ARG A 55 14.85 -15.44 2.61
C ARG A 55 13.56 -15.08 1.87
N TYR A 56 12.76 -16.07 1.52
CA TYR A 56 11.53 -15.91 0.73
C TYR A 56 10.25 -15.98 1.57
N VAL A 57 10.34 -15.85 2.88
CA VAL A 57 9.17 -15.74 3.76
C VAL A 57 9.16 -14.32 4.31
N ASN A 58 8.04 -13.62 4.12
CA ASN A 58 7.81 -12.31 4.72
C ASN A 58 6.96 -12.49 5.96
N VAL A 59 7.28 -11.74 7.01
CA VAL A 59 6.54 -11.78 8.28
C VAL A 59 6.27 -10.36 8.71
N TYR A 60 5.03 -10.09 9.07
CA TYR A 60 4.55 -8.76 9.46
C TYR A 60 4.10 -8.80 10.91
N VAL A 61 4.38 -7.74 11.66
CA VAL A 61 3.89 -7.51 13.02
C VAL A 61 2.98 -6.29 12.98
N ASP A 62 1.72 -6.46 13.35
CA ASP A 62 0.69 -5.41 13.32
C ASP A 62 0.59 -4.64 11.98
N GLY A 63 0.88 -5.34 10.87
CA GLY A 63 0.82 -4.79 9.50
C GLY A 63 2.14 -4.26 8.94
N GLU A 64 3.22 -4.21 9.73
CA GLU A 64 4.54 -3.75 9.29
C GLU A 64 5.53 -4.91 9.09
N ASP A 65 6.32 -4.88 8.00
CA ASP A 65 7.31 -5.93 7.70
C ASP A 65 8.41 -5.93 8.78
N CYS A 66 8.61 -7.07 9.43
CA CYS A 66 9.61 -7.22 10.49
C CYS A 66 11.03 -6.85 10.02
N ARG A 67 11.35 -6.96 8.73
CA ARG A 67 12.67 -6.60 8.18
C ARG A 67 12.91 -5.09 8.12
N VAL A 68 11.84 -4.30 8.12
CA VAL A 68 11.90 -2.82 8.23
C VAL A 68 11.99 -2.41 9.70
N LEU A 69 11.50 -3.27 10.60
CA LEU A 69 11.61 -3.15 12.05
C LEU A 69 12.92 -3.80 12.58
N SER A 70 12.84 -4.51 13.71
CA SER A 70 13.98 -5.15 14.38
C SER A 70 14.15 -6.63 14.01
N GLY A 71 13.65 -7.05 12.84
CA GLY A 71 13.67 -8.44 12.38
C GLY A 71 12.92 -9.37 13.34
N GLN A 72 13.51 -10.51 13.68
CA GLN A 72 12.95 -11.43 14.67
C GLN A 72 12.94 -10.85 16.10
N GLU A 73 13.70 -9.79 16.38
CA GLU A 73 13.69 -9.10 17.67
C GLU A 73 12.60 -8.02 17.75
N THR A 74 11.74 -7.91 16.73
CA THR A 74 10.61 -6.97 16.73
C THR A 74 9.70 -7.24 17.92
N PRO A 75 9.42 -6.25 18.79
CA PRO A 75 8.49 -6.40 19.90
C PRO A 75 7.07 -6.72 19.39
N VAL A 76 6.40 -7.65 20.05
CA VAL A 76 5.00 -8.02 19.80
C VAL A 76 4.24 -7.85 21.11
N ALA A 77 3.29 -6.90 21.12
CA ALA A 77 2.49 -6.64 22.30
C ALA A 77 1.48 -7.77 22.55
N GLY A 78 1.03 -7.90 23.80
CA GLY A 78 -0.12 -8.75 24.11
C GLY A 78 -1.36 -8.27 23.35
N GLY A 79 -1.98 -9.16 22.58
CA GLY A 79 -3.09 -8.86 21.66
C GLY A 79 -2.64 -8.51 20.23
N GLY A 80 -1.33 -8.47 19.97
CA GLY A 80 -0.79 -8.17 18.65
C GLY A 80 -1.03 -9.28 17.62
N GLU A 81 -0.88 -8.91 16.36
CA GLU A 81 -1.08 -9.78 15.21
C GLU A 81 0.25 -10.01 14.46
N VAL A 82 0.55 -11.27 14.13
CA VAL A 82 1.69 -11.67 13.32
C VAL A 82 1.20 -12.36 12.05
N GLN A 83 1.52 -11.81 10.88
CA GLN A 83 1.12 -12.38 9.60
C GLN A 83 2.30 -13.03 8.89
N VAL A 84 2.14 -14.28 8.47
CA VAL A 84 3.15 -15.02 7.68
C VAL A 84 2.75 -15.03 6.21
N LEU A 85 3.69 -14.72 5.32
CA LEU A 85 3.50 -14.72 3.87
C LEU A 85 4.63 -15.50 3.18
N PRO A 86 4.38 -16.75 2.74
CA PRO A 86 5.35 -17.51 1.96
C PRO A 86 5.43 -16.94 0.53
N SER A 87 6.64 -16.88 -0.02
CA SER A 87 6.81 -16.69 -1.47
C SER A 87 6.30 -17.92 -2.20
N VAL A 88 5.24 -17.74 -2.99
CA VAL A 88 4.63 -18.80 -3.79
C VAL A 88 5.19 -18.79 -5.20
N ALA A 89 5.95 -19.84 -5.53
CA ALA A 89 5.98 -20.37 -6.89
C ALA A 89 4.86 -21.43 -7.00
N GLY A 90 3.70 -21.01 -7.50
CA GLY A 90 2.64 -21.91 -8.00
C GLY A 90 1.50 -22.27 -7.05
N GLY A 91 0.29 -21.81 -7.39
CA GLY A 91 -0.93 -22.63 -7.31
C GLY A 91 -1.86 -22.50 -6.09
N SER A 92 -2.79 -21.55 -6.15
CA SER A 92 -4.21 -21.63 -5.72
C SER A 92 -4.54 -22.02 -4.27
N VAL A 93 -4.54 -21.02 -3.37
CA VAL A 93 -5.76 -20.50 -2.71
C VAL A 93 -5.52 -18.99 -2.56
N GLU A 94 -6.29 -18.18 -3.26
CA GLU A 94 -6.31 -16.72 -3.12
C GLU A 94 -6.75 -16.39 -1.68
N GLN A 95 -5.78 -16.08 -0.83
CA GLN A 95 -5.96 -15.05 0.16
C GLN A 95 -4.91 -13.99 -0.14
N GLU A 96 -5.42 -12.91 -0.72
CA GLU A 96 -4.69 -11.70 -1.05
C GLU A 96 -3.81 -11.31 0.15
N ALA A 97 -2.51 -11.08 -0.09
CA ALA A 97 -1.76 -10.15 0.74
C ALA A 97 -2.66 -8.91 0.94
N PRO A 98 -2.67 -8.25 2.13
CA PRO A 98 -3.58 -7.13 2.35
C PRO A 98 -3.56 -6.24 1.11
N VAL A 99 -4.68 -6.24 0.38
CA VAL A 99 -4.80 -5.49 -0.87
C VAL A 99 -4.46 -4.07 -0.47
N PHE A 100 -3.51 -3.45 -1.18
CA PHE A 100 -3.15 -2.08 -0.91
C PHE A 100 -4.44 -1.25 -0.90
N ASP A 101 -4.83 -0.82 0.29
CA ASP A 101 -6.07 -0.08 0.50
C ASP A 101 -5.77 1.39 0.29
N GLY A 102 -5.75 1.79 -0.99
CA GLY A 102 -5.47 3.16 -1.39
C GLY A 102 -6.47 4.17 -0.82
N ASP A 103 -7.74 3.77 -0.61
CA ASP A 103 -8.76 4.63 -0.01
C ASP A 103 -8.49 4.87 1.47
N ARG A 104 -8.01 3.86 2.20
CA ARG A 104 -7.52 4.06 3.58
C ARG A 104 -6.31 4.99 3.63
N VAL A 105 -5.35 4.85 2.70
CA VAL A 105 -4.21 5.78 2.62
C VAL A 105 -4.69 7.21 2.39
N LEU A 106 -5.68 7.42 1.51
CA LEU A 106 -6.32 8.73 1.31
C LEU A 106 -6.96 9.28 2.59
N ALA A 107 -7.70 8.45 3.32
CA ALA A 107 -8.43 8.87 4.52
C ALA A 107 -7.48 9.25 5.67
N ASP A 108 -6.41 8.48 5.85
CA ASP A 108 -5.56 8.55 7.04
C ASP A 108 -4.40 9.56 6.90
N ASN A 109 -3.92 9.83 5.69
CA ASN A 109 -2.64 10.54 5.49
C ASN A 109 -2.73 11.92 4.83
N PHE A 110 -3.91 12.31 4.33
CA PHE A 110 -4.06 13.57 3.60
C PHE A 110 -4.77 14.66 4.40
N ALA A 111 -4.38 15.90 4.13
CA ALA A 111 -4.99 17.07 4.75
C ALA A 111 -6.51 17.12 4.48
N PRO A 112 -7.31 17.66 5.42
CA PRO A 112 -8.78 17.69 5.29
C PRO A 112 -9.28 18.25 3.95
N TRP A 113 -8.69 19.34 3.45
CA TRP A 113 -9.12 19.96 2.18
C TRP A 113 -8.84 19.07 0.95
N VAL A 114 -7.81 18.22 0.99
CA VAL A 114 -7.53 17.24 -0.08
C VAL A 114 -8.59 16.15 -0.08
N ARG A 115 -9.00 15.69 1.11
CA ARG A 115 -10.08 14.71 1.28
C ARG A 115 -11.43 15.27 0.80
N GLU A 116 -11.66 16.56 1.00
CA GLU A 116 -12.86 17.26 0.50
C GLU A 116 -12.93 17.34 -1.04
N LEU A 117 -11.83 17.07 -1.76
CA LEU A 117 -11.88 16.91 -3.23
C LEU A 117 -12.69 15.67 -3.66
N GLY A 118 -12.93 14.72 -2.76
CA GLY A 118 -13.71 13.51 -3.04
C GLY A 118 -12.98 12.49 -3.92
N LEU A 119 -11.63 12.50 -3.90
CA LEU A 119 -10.81 11.53 -4.61
C LEU A 119 -11.12 10.11 -4.15
N SER A 120 -11.16 9.18 -5.10
CA SER A 120 -11.32 7.74 -4.84
C SER A 120 -10.35 6.94 -5.68
N VAL A 121 -9.68 5.94 -5.10
CA VAL A 121 -8.80 5.04 -5.85
C VAL A 121 -9.68 4.11 -6.68
N GLN A 122 -9.43 4.04 -7.99
CA GLN A 122 -10.15 3.14 -8.89
C GLN A 122 -9.40 1.83 -9.07
N GLU A 123 -8.09 1.94 -9.30
CA GLU A 123 -7.20 0.80 -9.51
C GLU A 123 -5.76 1.21 -9.18
N SER A 124 -4.95 0.24 -8.78
CA SER A 124 -3.52 0.43 -8.55
C SER A 124 -2.74 -0.82 -8.92
N GLY A 125 -1.50 -0.63 -9.36
CA GLY A 125 -0.56 -1.71 -9.64
C GLY A 125 0.80 -1.49 -9.00
N PRO A 126 1.81 -2.29 -9.38
CA PRO A 126 3.14 -2.27 -8.76
C PRO A 126 3.89 -0.94 -8.86
N ASP A 127 3.59 -0.12 -9.87
CA ASP A 127 4.28 1.15 -10.15
C ASP A 127 3.33 2.24 -10.65
N TRP A 128 2.02 2.11 -10.43
CA TRP A 128 1.04 3.07 -10.92
C TRP A 128 -0.25 3.06 -10.08
N ALA A 129 -1.01 4.14 -10.14
CA ALA A 129 -2.35 4.24 -9.57
C ALA A 129 -3.25 5.13 -10.42
N THR A 130 -4.54 4.78 -10.49
CA THR A 130 -5.58 5.60 -11.12
C THR A 130 -6.61 6.01 -10.08
N LEU A 131 -6.79 7.31 -9.94
CA LEU A 131 -7.80 7.93 -9.06
C LEU A 131 -8.89 8.58 -9.91
N ARG A 132 -10.10 8.64 -9.35
CA ARG A 132 -11.19 9.45 -9.88
C ARG A 132 -11.31 10.72 -9.06
N LEU A 133 -11.22 11.87 -9.73
CA LEU A 133 -11.59 13.18 -9.21
C LEU A 133 -13.03 13.50 -9.68
N PRO A 134 -14.03 13.48 -8.78
CA PRO A 134 -15.41 13.74 -9.16
C PRO A 134 -15.59 15.20 -9.57
N TRP A 135 -16.39 15.46 -10.61
CA TRP A 135 -16.78 16.83 -10.89
C TRP A 135 -17.81 17.32 -9.88
N SER A 136 -17.67 18.57 -9.44
CA SER A 136 -18.67 19.27 -8.64
C SER A 136 -18.51 20.78 -8.75
N ASP A 137 -19.55 21.53 -8.42
CA ASP A 137 -19.52 23.00 -8.41
C ASP A 137 -18.47 23.56 -7.44
N ARG A 138 -18.14 22.82 -6.36
CA ARG A 138 -17.09 23.21 -5.41
C ARG A 138 -15.69 23.20 -6.01
N LEU A 139 -15.49 22.37 -7.03
CA LEU A 139 -14.22 22.25 -7.75
C LEU A 139 -14.22 23.07 -9.04
N ALA A 140 -15.35 23.64 -9.44
CA ALA A 140 -15.49 24.45 -10.63
C ALA A 140 -15.17 25.93 -10.34
N ARG A 141 -14.68 26.62 -11.38
CA ARG A 141 -14.58 28.08 -11.41
C ARG A 141 -15.86 28.68 -12.01
N GLU A 142 -15.96 30.00 -11.98
CA GLU A 142 -16.95 30.73 -12.76
C GLU A 142 -16.90 30.28 -14.23
N GLY A 143 -18.05 29.86 -14.78
CA GLY A 143 -18.13 29.21 -16.10
C GLY A 143 -18.12 27.68 -16.09
N GLY A 144 -18.09 27.03 -14.92
CA GLY A 144 -18.31 25.58 -14.77
C GLY A 144 -17.10 24.69 -15.07
N ALA A 145 -15.98 25.28 -15.47
CA ALA A 145 -14.73 24.57 -15.70
C ALA A 145 -14.07 24.14 -14.39
N MET A 146 -13.68 22.87 -14.28
CA MET A 146 -12.91 22.38 -13.12
C MET A 146 -11.63 23.20 -12.96
N SER A 147 -11.35 23.58 -11.72
CA SER A 147 -10.23 24.43 -11.35
C SER A 147 -8.91 23.68 -11.50
N GLY A 148 -7.90 24.32 -12.10
CA GLY A 148 -6.58 23.72 -12.30
C GLY A 148 -5.91 23.29 -10.99
N GLN A 149 -6.19 23.97 -9.88
CA GLN A 149 -5.69 23.60 -8.55
C GLN A 149 -6.20 22.22 -8.10
N ALA A 150 -7.46 21.88 -8.39
CA ALA A 150 -8.01 20.57 -8.05
C ALA A 150 -7.33 19.46 -8.85
N LEU A 151 -7.07 19.71 -10.15
CA LEU A 151 -6.33 18.79 -11.02
C LEU A 151 -4.89 18.58 -10.53
N MET A 152 -4.19 19.66 -10.14
CA MET A 152 -2.83 19.56 -9.61
C MET A 152 -2.78 18.80 -8.29
N ALA A 153 -3.71 19.08 -7.37
CA ALA A 153 -3.82 18.35 -6.12
C ALA A 153 -4.12 16.86 -6.33
N ALA A 154 -4.98 16.54 -7.29
CA ALA A 154 -5.28 15.16 -7.65
C ALA A 154 -4.07 14.44 -8.27
N ALA A 155 -3.29 15.14 -9.12
CA ALA A 155 -2.06 14.58 -9.69
C ALA A 155 -1.00 14.28 -8.62
N ASP A 156 -0.79 15.21 -7.69
CA ASP A 156 0.10 15.03 -6.52
C ASP A 156 -0.36 13.82 -5.68
N THR A 157 -1.64 13.80 -5.33
CA THR A 157 -2.26 12.72 -4.55
C THR A 157 -2.12 11.35 -5.23
N ALA A 158 -2.37 11.28 -6.55
CA ALA A 158 -2.23 10.03 -7.31
C ALA A 158 -0.79 9.49 -7.28
N THR A 159 0.22 10.37 -7.30
CA THR A 159 1.63 9.96 -7.14
C THR A 159 1.89 9.35 -5.77
N VAL A 160 1.39 9.96 -4.68
CA VAL A 160 1.55 9.38 -3.33
C VAL A 160 0.92 7.99 -3.25
N ILE A 161 -0.26 7.80 -3.84
CA ILE A 161 -0.92 6.50 -3.90
C ILE A 161 -0.10 5.50 -4.72
N ALA A 162 0.44 5.90 -5.88
CA ALA A 162 1.31 5.04 -6.69
C ALA A 162 2.60 4.64 -5.95
N VAL A 163 3.25 5.57 -5.24
CA VAL A 163 4.42 5.26 -4.40
C VAL A 163 4.04 4.31 -3.27
N SER A 164 2.91 4.56 -2.61
CA SER A 164 2.45 3.73 -1.49
C SER A 164 2.10 2.31 -1.95
N ALA A 165 1.44 2.16 -3.09
CA ALA A 165 1.18 0.86 -3.72
C ALA A 165 2.49 0.11 -4.01
N ALA A 166 3.47 0.78 -4.61
CA ALA A 166 4.77 0.21 -4.92
C ALA A 166 5.59 -0.19 -3.68
N ARG A 167 5.34 0.45 -2.53
CA ARG A 167 6.00 0.17 -1.25
C ARG A 167 5.20 -0.76 -0.34
N GLY A 168 4.00 -1.16 -0.74
CA GLY A 168 3.10 -2.01 0.06
C GLY A 168 2.45 -1.28 1.25
N GLY A 169 2.49 0.05 1.28
CA GLY A 169 1.99 0.88 2.37
C GLY A 169 2.45 2.33 2.24
N PHE A 170 1.81 3.22 3.01
CA PHE A 170 2.23 4.63 3.05
C PHE A 170 3.64 4.74 3.65
N VAL A 171 4.50 5.48 2.96
CA VAL A 171 5.80 5.91 3.49
C VAL A 171 5.83 7.44 3.54
N PRO A 172 6.35 8.06 4.63
CA PRO A 172 6.47 9.50 4.68
C PRO A 172 7.26 10.03 3.47
N MET A 173 6.72 11.04 2.82
CA MET A 173 7.30 11.61 1.61
C MET A 173 6.86 13.07 1.45
N THR A 174 7.59 13.84 0.66
CA THR A 174 7.24 15.23 0.36
C THR A 174 7.47 15.57 -1.10
N THR A 175 6.59 16.39 -1.66
CA THR A 175 6.69 16.86 -3.04
C THR A 175 7.89 17.80 -3.17
N VAL A 176 8.84 17.42 -4.01
CA VAL A 176 10.00 18.25 -4.39
C VAL A 176 9.66 19.15 -5.57
N GLN A 177 8.92 18.62 -6.54
CA GLN A 177 8.52 19.35 -7.74
C GLN A 177 7.23 18.76 -8.31
N LEU A 178 6.33 19.62 -8.76
CA LEU A 178 5.14 19.28 -9.55
C LEU A 178 5.04 20.28 -10.70
N SER A 179 4.95 19.78 -11.94
CA SER A 179 4.69 20.59 -13.13
C SER A 179 3.45 20.06 -13.83
N THR A 180 2.58 20.94 -14.35
CA THR A 180 1.33 20.55 -15.01
C THR A 180 1.08 21.40 -16.25
N THR A 181 0.77 20.75 -17.36
CA THR A 181 0.31 21.36 -18.60
C THR A 181 -1.17 21.09 -18.79
N PHE A 182 -1.98 22.15 -18.82
CA PHE A 182 -3.42 22.06 -19.09
C PHE A 182 -3.67 22.19 -20.59
N GLN A 183 -4.40 21.22 -21.15
CA GLN A 183 -4.64 21.13 -22.59
C GLN A 183 -6.08 21.46 -22.96
N ARG A 184 -7.04 21.09 -22.10
CA ARG A 184 -8.47 21.29 -22.35
C ARG A 184 -9.21 21.59 -21.04
N PRO A 185 -10.27 22.41 -21.07
CA PRO A 185 -11.14 22.60 -19.92
C PRO A 185 -11.96 21.32 -19.66
N VAL A 186 -12.24 21.04 -18.38
CA VAL A 186 -13.11 19.93 -17.95
C VAL A 186 -14.45 20.51 -17.52
N LEU A 187 -15.54 20.09 -18.17
CA LEU A 187 -16.89 20.59 -17.95
C LEU A 187 -17.86 19.45 -17.66
N GLY A 188 -18.48 19.48 -16.47
CA GLY A 188 -19.56 18.56 -16.08
C GLY A 188 -19.18 17.09 -16.15
N SER A 189 -17.91 16.74 -15.89
CA SER A 189 -17.44 15.35 -15.99
C SER A 189 -16.25 15.08 -15.08
N ASP A 190 -16.27 13.90 -14.48
CA ASP A 190 -15.17 13.39 -13.67
C ASP A 190 -13.87 13.28 -14.49
N VAL A 191 -12.75 13.30 -13.76
CA VAL A 191 -11.42 13.14 -14.32
C VAL A 191 -10.78 11.87 -13.77
N LEU A 192 -10.27 11.04 -14.65
CA LEU A 192 -9.39 9.92 -14.29
C LEU A 192 -7.95 10.41 -14.30
N VAL A 193 -7.30 10.31 -13.15
CA VAL A 193 -5.93 10.77 -12.89
C VAL A 193 -5.06 9.54 -12.71
N THR A 194 -4.23 9.24 -13.71
CA THR A 194 -3.35 8.06 -13.69
C THR A 194 -1.91 8.49 -13.51
N ALA A 195 -1.33 8.17 -12.36
CA ALA A 195 0.08 8.37 -12.08
C ALA A 195 0.85 7.07 -12.32
N ARG A 196 1.97 7.14 -13.05
CA ARG A 196 2.91 6.04 -13.26
C ARG A 196 4.30 6.46 -12.81
N LEU A 197 4.89 5.68 -11.91
CA LEU A 197 6.26 5.89 -11.48
C LEU A 197 7.21 5.60 -12.63
N THR A 198 8.00 6.59 -13.02
CA THR A 198 9.06 6.42 -14.02
C THR A 198 10.37 5.95 -13.38
N LYS A 199 10.55 6.24 -12.08
CA LYS A 199 11.66 5.75 -11.27
C LYS A 199 11.31 5.78 -9.79
N LEU A 200 11.55 4.66 -9.08
CA LEU A 200 11.44 4.56 -7.63
C LEU A 200 12.81 4.19 -7.04
N GLY A 201 13.51 5.17 -6.49
CA GLY A 201 14.79 4.98 -5.81
C GLY A 201 14.63 4.88 -4.29
N ARG A 202 15.76 4.78 -3.58
CA ARG A 202 15.77 4.73 -2.12
C ARG A 202 15.24 6.01 -1.47
N THR A 203 15.64 7.18 -1.98
CA THR A 203 15.34 8.50 -1.39
C THR A 203 14.49 9.40 -2.29
N MET A 204 14.21 8.99 -3.53
CA MET A 204 13.52 9.81 -4.53
C MET A 204 12.57 8.96 -5.37
N ALA A 205 11.42 9.52 -5.72
CA ALA A 205 10.49 8.96 -6.69
C ALA A 205 10.17 9.98 -7.78
N PHE A 206 9.97 9.50 -9.00
CA PHE A 206 9.62 10.29 -10.19
C PHE A 206 8.38 9.68 -10.82
N ALA A 207 7.43 10.50 -11.22
CA ALA A 207 6.20 10.03 -11.85
C ALA A 207 5.75 10.90 -13.02
N ASP A 208 5.12 10.25 -13.99
CA ASP A 208 4.38 10.83 -15.10
C ASP A 208 2.89 10.64 -14.84
N ILE A 209 2.08 11.69 -15.04
CA ILE A 209 0.66 11.70 -14.71
C ILE A 209 -0.13 12.13 -15.94
N THR A 210 -1.11 11.31 -16.30
CA THR A 210 -2.09 11.62 -17.34
C THR A 210 -3.46 11.84 -16.72
N MET A 211 -4.12 12.93 -17.10
CA MET A 211 -5.47 13.26 -16.65
C MET A 211 -6.41 13.25 -17.83
N THR A 212 -7.45 12.41 -17.77
CA THR A 212 -8.41 12.25 -18.86
C THR A 212 -9.84 12.51 -18.41
N ALA A 213 -10.63 13.15 -19.26
CA ALA A 213 -12.06 13.35 -19.06
C ALA A 213 -12.79 12.94 -20.34
N LYS A 214 -13.85 12.12 -20.22
CA LYS A 214 -14.60 11.58 -21.38
C LYS A 214 -13.69 10.96 -22.46
N GLY A 215 -12.61 10.29 -22.03
CA GLY A 215 -11.65 9.63 -22.92
C GLY A 215 -10.62 10.55 -23.60
N ALA A 216 -10.67 11.86 -23.38
CA ALA A 216 -9.71 12.81 -23.93
C ALA A 216 -8.69 13.26 -22.87
N LEU A 217 -7.43 13.44 -23.27
CA LEU A 217 -6.40 14.05 -22.43
C LEU A 217 -6.76 15.51 -22.14
N VAL A 218 -6.85 15.87 -20.86
CA VAL A 218 -7.20 17.24 -20.43
C VAL A 218 -6.04 17.96 -19.77
N ALA A 219 -5.15 17.20 -19.12
CA ALA A 219 -3.91 17.71 -18.58
C ALA A 219 -2.86 16.59 -18.47
N HIS A 220 -1.60 17.00 -18.45
CA HIS A 220 -0.45 16.13 -18.20
C HIS A 220 0.40 16.76 -17.10
N ALA A 221 0.95 15.94 -16.20
CA ALA A 221 1.80 16.42 -15.13
C ALA A 221 3.01 15.51 -14.91
N THR A 222 4.05 16.06 -14.31
CA THR A 222 5.21 15.32 -13.81
C THR A 222 5.50 15.71 -12.38
N THR A 223 5.87 14.74 -11.56
CA THR A 223 6.18 14.96 -10.14
C THR A 223 7.50 14.32 -9.74
N VAL A 224 8.15 14.94 -8.77
CA VAL A 224 9.30 14.41 -8.05
C VAL A 224 9.01 14.46 -6.56
N TYR A 225 9.24 13.35 -5.87
CA TYR A 225 9.09 13.22 -4.42
C TYR A 225 10.41 12.85 -3.77
N ALA A 226 10.67 13.42 -2.59
CA ALA A 226 11.65 12.91 -1.65
C ALA A 226 10.96 11.92 -0.71
N LEU A 227 11.57 10.75 -0.52
CA LEU A 227 11.12 9.71 0.40
C LEU A 227 11.91 9.84 1.71
N LEU A 228 11.21 9.85 2.84
CA LEU A 228 11.75 10.15 4.16
C LEU A 228 11.98 8.87 4.98
#